data_AF-B9SMH7-F1
#
_entry.id   AF-B9SMH7-F1
#
_cell.length_a   1.000
_cell.length_b   1.000
_cell.length_c   1.000
_cell.angle_alpha   90.00
_cell.angle_beta   90.00
_cell.angle_gamma   90.00
#
_symmetry.space_group_name_H-M   'P 1'
#
loop_
_entity.id
_entity.type
_entity.pdbx_description
1 polymer ?
#
loop_
_entity_poly.entity_id
_entity_poly.type
_entity_poly.pdbx_seq_one_letter_code
_entity_poly.pdbx_strand_id
1 'polypeptide(L)'
;MKPLLQFFAQIGSPFCLNAYPFLAYMGDPGNIDINYALFQKTEGIYDPKTDLHYDNMLDAQIDAAYAALEDAGFKKMEVIVTETGWASHGDDNEAAATSDNARTYNYNLRKRLAKRKGTPFRPKMVVKAYVFAIFNEDLKPGPTSERNFGLFKADGSISYDVGFHGLKSSSAESSLFSLKV
;
A
#
# COMPACT_ATOMS: atom_id res chain seq x y z
N MET A 1 -19.93 10.12 9.32
CA MET A 1 -19.45 8.81 8.83
C MET A 1 -20.51 7.71 8.88
N LYS A 2 -21.25 7.51 10.00
CA LYS A 2 -22.26 6.44 10.13
C LYS A 2 -23.27 6.32 8.96
N PRO A 3 -23.88 7.40 8.42
CA PRO A 3 -24.82 7.26 7.30
C PRO A 3 -24.18 6.66 6.03
N LEU A 4 -22.91 7.01 5.74
CA LEU A 4 -22.17 6.46 4.61
C LEU A 4 -21.89 4.97 4.80
N LEU A 5 -21.49 4.57 6.01
CA LEU A 5 -21.27 3.16 6.36
C LEU A 5 -22.58 2.35 6.32
N GLN A 6 -23.71 2.94 6.70
CA GLN A 6 -25.03 2.32 6.53
C GLN A 6 -25.33 2.05 5.07
N PHE A 7 -25.10 3.04 4.20
CA PHE A 7 -25.27 2.87 2.77
C PHE A 7 -24.37 1.76 2.22
N PHE A 8 -23.07 1.75 2.57
CA PHE A 8 -22.14 0.69 2.17
C PHE A 8 -22.60 -0.70 2.62
N ALA A 9 -23.08 -0.81 3.86
CA ALA A 9 -23.62 -2.07 4.38
C ALA A 9 -24.88 -2.53 3.62
N GLN A 10 -25.77 -1.61 3.24
CA GLN A 10 -26.98 -1.92 2.48
C GLN A 10 -26.69 -2.44 1.08
N ILE A 11 -25.66 -1.91 0.41
CA ILE A 11 -25.28 -2.32 -0.95
C ILE A 11 -24.22 -3.43 -0.97
N GLY A 12 -23.73 -3.87 0.19
CA GLY A 12 -22.66 -4.87 0.30
C GLY A 12 -21.29 -4.36 -0.13
N SER A 13 -21.04 -3.05 -0.07
CA SER A 13 -19.75 -2.44 -0.40
C SER A 13 -18.73 -2.67 0.72
N PRO A 14 -17.45 -2.91 0.39
CA PRO A 14 -16.37 -2.84 1.37
C PRO A 14 -16.11 -1.40 1.81
N PHE A 15 -15.34 -1.25 2.87
CA PHE A 15 -14.68 -0.02 3.27
C PHE A 15 -13.30 0.07 2.61
N CYS A 16 -13.12 1.04 1.73
CA CYS A 16 -11.85 1.30 1.06
C CYS A 16 -10.94 2.14 1.96
N LEU A 17 -9.72 1.66 2.21
CA LEU A 17 -8.73 2.28 3.08
C LEU A 17 -7.43 2.54 2.31
N ASN A 18 -6.97 3.78 2.30
CA ASN A 18 -5.59 4.08 1.90
C ASN A 18 -4.71 3.99 3.16
N ALA A 19 -3.76 3.07 3.18
CA ALA A 19 -2.95 2.75 4.35
C ALA A 19 -1.45 2.83 4.02
N TYR A 20 -0.74 3.77 4.64
CA TYR A 20 0.67 4.03 4.34
C TYR A 20 1.53 3.94 5.59
N PRO A 21 2.20 2.79 5.81
CA PRO A 21 3.29 2.70 6.79
C PRO A 21 4.42 3.69 6.52
N PHE A 22 4.68 4.01 5.24
CA PHE A 22 5.63 5.06 4.83
C PHE A 22 5.33 6.41 5.50
N LEU A 23 4.10 6.91 5.37
CA LEU A 23 3.69 8.21 5.93
C LEU A 23 3.71 8.20 7.46
N ALA A 24 3.28 7.09 8.07
CA ALA A 24 3.34 6.93 9.52
C ALA A 24 4.79 6.99 10.02
N TYR A 25 5.71 6.23 9.40
CA TYR A 25 7.13 6.27 9.74
C TYR A 25 7.73 7.67 9.52
N MET A 26 7.44 8.33 8.40
CA MET A 26 7.93 9.67 8.11
C MET A 26 7.44 10.72 9.12
N GLY A 27 6.26 10.52 9.71
CA GLY A 27 5.70 11.39 10.74
C GLY A 27 6.33 11.21 12.13
N ASP A 28 6.90 10.04 12.42
CA ASP A 28 7.50 9.73 13.73
C ASP A 28 8.67 8.70 13.64
N PRO A 29 9.75 9.03 12.91
CA PRO A 29 10.84 8.09 12.66
C PRO A 29 11.68 7.79 13.92
N GLY A 30 11.52 8.59 14.99
CA GLY A 30 12.22 8.40 16.25
C GLY A 30 11.60 7.32 17.14
N ASN A 31 10.29 7.06 17.00
CA ASN A 31 9.58 6.06 17.81
C ASN A 31 9.11 4.85 17.00
N ILE A 32 8.95 4.99 15.68
CA ILE A 32 8.55 3.89 14.82
C ILE A 32 9.80 3.16 14.32
N ASP A 33 9.91 1.88 14.66
CA ASP A 33 10.91 1.00 14.04
C ASP A 33 10.65 0.87 12.53
N ILE A 34 11.64 1.22 11.71
CA ILE A 34 11.53 1.11 10.25
C ILE A 34 11.30 -0.34 9.81
N ASN A 35 11.85 -1.32 10.54
CA ASN A 35 11.66 -2.73 10.21
C ASN A 35 10.19 -3.15 10.35
N TYR A 36 9.50 -2.62 11.36
CA TYR A 36 8.05 -2.83 11.57
C TYR A 36 7.22 -2.23 10.41
N ALA A 37 7.62 -1.08 9.88
CA ALA A 37 6.99 -0.47 8.71
C ALA A 37 7.29 -1.22 7.40
N LEU A 38 8.46 -1.87 7.29
CA LEU A 38 8.96 -2.57 6.10
C LEU A 38 8.68 -4.08 6.05
N PHE A 39 7.89 -4.62 7.00
CA PHE A 39 7.66 -6.07 7.17
C PHE A 39 8.96 -6.88 7.38
N GLN A 40 9.99 -6.25 7.94
CA GLN A 40 11.23 -6.92 8.29
C GLN A 40 11.15 -7.47 9.71
N LYS A 41 12.20 -8.20 10.12
CA LYS A 41 12.27 -8.74 11.48
C LYS A 41 12.28 -7.58 12.47
N THR A 42 11.34 -7.60 13.41
CA THR A 42 11.16 -6.63 14.48
C THR A 42 10.59 -7.35 15.70
N GLU A 43 10.61 -6.70 16.86
CA GLU A 43 9.90 -7.19 18.05
C GLU A 43 8.38 -7.02 17.94
N GLY A 44 7.90 -6.28 16.92
CA GLY A 44 6.48 -6.02 16.72
C GLY A 44 5.90 -5.14 17.83
N ILE A 45 4.57 -5.07 17.88
CA ILE A 45 3.85 -4.34 18.93
C ILE A 45 2.64 -5.15 19.43
N TYR A 46 2.29 -4.97 20.70
CA TYR A 46 1.04 -5.46 21.26
C TYR A 46 0.03 -4.33 21.35
N ASP A 47 -1.20 -4.55 20.86
CA ASP A 47 -2.30 -3.62 21.14
C ASP A 47 -2.74 -3.76 22.61
N PRO A 48 -2.63 -2.71 23.44
CA PRO A 48 -2.97 -2.78 24.86
C PRO A 48 -4.45 -3.08 25.14
N LYS A 49 -5.34 -2.92 24.15
CA LYS A 49 -6.77 -3.21 24.32
C LYS A 49 -7.13 -4.65 24.01
N THR A 50 -6.56 -5.23 22.97
CA THR A 50 -6.91 -6.58 22.49
C THR A 50 -5.88 -7.64 22.83
N ASP A 51 -4.70 -7.24 23.30
CA ASP A 51 -3.52 -8.09 23.52
C ASP A 51 -3.06 -8.81 22.24
N LEU A 52 -3.49 -8.32 21.07
CA LEU A 52 -3.07 -8.84 19.78
C LEU A 52 -1.68 -8.34 19.42
N HIS A 53 -0.85 -9.28 18.97
CA HIS A 53 0.49 -8.99 18.49
C HIS A 53 0.50 -8.68 16.98
N TYR A 54 1.22 -7.63 16.61
CA TYR A 54 1.41 -7.18 15.25
C TYR A 54 2.89 -7.18 14.88
N ASP A 55 3.27 -8.07 13.96
CA ASP A 55 4.64 -8.13 13.42
C ASP A 55 4.93 -7.04 12.36
N ASN A 56 3.89 -6.35 11.88
CA ASN A 56 4.02 -5.31 10.86
C ASN A 56 2.94 -4.22 10.98
N MET A 57 3.28 -3.02 10.52
CA MET A 57 2.43 -1.84 10.65
C MET A 57 1.16 -1.88 9.78
N LEU A 58 1.24 -2.47 8.58
CA LEU A 58 0.07 -2.49 7.68
C LEU A 58 -1.08 -3.28 8.31
N ASP A 59 -0.79 -4.44 8.91
CA ASP A 59 -1.80 -5.24 9.61
C ASP A 59 -2.42 -4.47 10.79
N ALA A 60 -1.62 -3.68 11.53
CA ALA A 60 -2.12 -2.84 12.61
C ALA A 60 -3.00 -1.68 12.10
N GLN A 61 -2.65 -1.04 10.98
CA GLN A 61 -3.46 0.00 10.35
C GLN A 61 -4.81 -0.54 9.85
N ILE A 62 -4.82 -1.73 9.24
CA ILE A 62 -6.04 -2.41 8.80
C ILE A 62 -6.93 -2.75 10.00
N ASP A 63 -6.35 -3.28 11.08
CA ASP A 63 -7.12 -3.66 12.26
C ASP A 63 -7.62 -2.47 13.07
N ALA A 64 -6.91 -1.35 13.07
CA ALA A 64 -7.43 -0.09 13.60
C ALA A 64 -8.72 0.34 12.86
N ALA A 65 -8.77 0.19 11.53
CA ALA A 65 -9.98 0.44 10.76
C ALA A 65 -11.09 -0.56 11.10
N TYR A 66 -10.79 -1.85 11.23
CA TYR A 66 -11.78 -2.84 11.66
C TYR A 66 -12.33 -2.56 13.06
N ALA A 67 -11.48 -2.17 14.02
CA ALA A 67 -11.90 -1.81 15.36
C ALA A 67 -12.85 -0.60 15.35
N ALA A 68 -12.52 0.44 14.57
CA ALA A 68 -13.39 1.61 14.40
C ALA A 68 -14.73 1.26 13.73
N LEU A 69 -14.72 0.39 12.71
CA LEU A 69 -15.95 -0.08 12.07
C LEU A 69 -16.81 -0.90 13.03
N GLU A 70 -16.21 -1.74 13.86
CA GLU A 70 -16.89 -2.53 14.88
C GLU A 70 -17.53 -1.64 15.95
N ASP A 71 -16.82 -0.64 16.46
CA ASP A 71 -17.35 0.37 17.38
C ASP A 71 -18.52 1.17 16.76
N ALA A 72 -18.43 1.46 15.46
CA ALA A 72 -19.50 2.13 14.72
C ALA A 72 -20.72 1.22 14.42
N GLY A 73 -20.64 -0.09 14.68
CA GLY A 73 -21.72 -1.07 14.48
C GLY A 73 -21.63 -1.92 13.20
N PHE A 74 -20.53 -1.84 12.44
CA PHE A 74 -20.35 -2.45 11.12
C PHE A 74 -19.39 -3.65 11.15
N LYS A 75 -19.55 -4.55 12.11
CA LYS A 75 -18.63 -5.67 12.38
C LYS A 75 -18.30 -6.57 11.18
N LYS A 76 -19.23 -6.68 10.23
CA LYS A 76 -19.13 -7.56 9.05
C LYS A 76 -18.59 -6.85 7.80
N MET A 77 -18.37 -5.54 7.86
CA MET A 77 -17.89 -4.78 6.71
C MET A 77 -16.43 -5.15 6.41
N GLU A 78 -16.17 -5.61 5.18
CA GLU A 78 -14.82 -5.90 4.71
C GLU A 78 -14.02 -4.61 4.55
N VAL A 79 -12.74 -4.62 4.94
CA VAL A 79 -11.79 -3.56 4.61
C VAL A 79 -10.93 -4.01 3.43
N ILE A 80 -10.84 -3.17 2.40
CA ILE A 80 -9.91 -3.34 1.28
C ILE A 80 -8.91 -2.19 1.31
N VAL A 81 -7.62 -2.49 1.26
CA VAL A 81 -6.59 -1.46 1.14
C VAL A 81 -6.53 -1.00 -0.32
N THR A 82 -7.04 0.19 -0.61
CA THR A 82 -7.10 0.73 -1.98
C THR A 82 -5.82 1.40 -2.41
N GLU A 83 -4.99 1.85 -1.47
CA GLU A 83 -3.67 2.38 -1.76
C GLU A 83 -2.70 2.07 -0.63
N THR A 84 -1.54 1.56 -0.99
CA THR A 84 -0.41 1.40 -0.08
C THR A 84 0.88 1.29 -0.88
N GLY A 85 1.97 1.86 -0.38
CA GLY A 85 3.24 1.91 -1.12
C GLY A 85 4.31 2.65 -0.34
N TRP A 86 5.47 2.80 -0.98
CA TRP A 86 6.64 3.45 -0.39
C TRP A 86 7.44 4.16 -1.48
N ALA A 87 7.76 5.43 -1.25
CA ALA A 87 8.45 6.26 -2.23
C ALA A 87 9.93 5.85 -2.38
N SER A 88 10.42 5.81 -3.61
CA SER A 88 11.79 5.40 -3.95
C SER A 88 12.81 6.54 -3.93
N HIS A 89 12.34 7.78 -3.86
CA HIS A 89 13.16 8.97 -3.80
C HIS A 89 12.32 10.10 -3.19
N GLY A 90 12.91 10.92 -2.32
CA GLY A 90 12.24 12.05 -1.68
C GLY A 90 13.18 13.23 -1.49
N ASP A 91 12.67 14.27 -0.83
CA ASP A 91 13.44 15.45 -0.46
C ASP A 91 14.52 15.11 0.62
N ASP A 92 15.43 16.04 0.91
CA ASP A 92 16.53 15.83 1.88
C ASP A 92 16.05 15.45 3.29
N ASN A 93 14.84 15.88 3.67
CA ASN A 93 14.18 15.54 4.93
C ASN A 93 13.36 14.23 4.86
N GLU A 94 13.31 13.56 3.72
CA GLU A 94 12.60 12.31 3.48
C GLU A 94 13.55 11.10 3.41
N ALA A 95 14.43 10.98 4.41
CA ALA A 95 15.51 9.97 4.42
C ALA A 95 15.06 8.51 4.24
N ALA A 96 13.79 8.20 4.51
CA ALA A 96 13.22 6.86 4.32
C ALA A 96 12.81 6.58 2.88
N ALA A 97 12.62 7.62 2.05
CA ALA A 97 12.21 7.52 0.66
C ALA A 97 13.41 7.13 -0.22
N THR A 98 13.79 5.85 -0.15
CA THR A 98 14.93 5.29 -0.88
C THR A 98 14.49 4.11 -1.72
N SER A 99 15.20 3.87 -2.82
CA SER A 99 14.93 2.73 -3.72
C SER A 99 14.98 1.39 -2.97
N ASP A 100 15.91 1.24 -2.01
CA ASP A 100 16.04 0.03 -1.20
C ASP A 100 14.84 -0.19 -0.28
N ASN A 101 14.35 0.85 0.39
CA ASN A 101 13.17 0.76 1.25
C ASN A 101 11.90 0.55 0.42
N ALA A 102 11.75 1.24 -0.72
CA ALA A 102 10.63 1.07 -1.63
C ALA A 102 10.55 -0.36 -2.18
N ARG A 103 11.71 -0.89 -2.60
CA ARG A 103 11.86 -2.29 -3.00
C ARG A 103 11.47 -3.24 -1.89
N THR A 104 12.00 -3.02 -0.69
CA THR A 104 11.74 -3.88 0.48
C THR A 104 10.27 -3.91 0.82
N TYR A 105 9.64 -2.75 0.93
CA TYR A 105 8.22 -2.62 1.26
C TYR A 105 7.34 -3.35 0.23
N ASN A 106 7.46 -2.99 -1.06
CA ASN A 106 6.58 -3.51 -2.09
C ASN A 106 6.83 -5.00 -2.38
N TYR A 107 8.07 -5.48 -2.27
CA TYR A 107 8.36 -6.91 -2.38
C TYR A 107 7.80 -7.70 -1.19
N ASN A 108 7.91 -7.18 0.03
CA ASN A 108 7.36 -7.84 1.22
C ASN A 108 5.83 -7.76 1.28
N LEU A 109 5.22 -6.67 0.82
CA LEU A 109 3.78 -6.56 0.61
C LEU A 109 3.30 -7.69 -0.32
N ARG A 110 3.97 -7.89 -1.47
CA ARG A 110 3.66 -8.99 -2.39
C ARG A 110 3.73 -10.35 -1.69
N LYS A 111 4.78 -10.60 -0.90
CA LYS A 111 4.90 -11.83 -0.09
C LYS A 111 3.78 -11.96 0.95
N ARG A 112 3.42 -10.87 1.63
CA ARG A 112 2.37 -10.82 2.65
C ARG A 112 1.00 -11.16 2.06
N LEU A 113 0.68 -10.63 0.88
CA LEU A 113 -0.57 -10.92 0.17
C LEU A 113 -0.59 -12.35 -0.38
N ALA A 114 0.55 -12.86 -0.85
CA ALA A 114 0.68 -14.24 -1.35
C ALA A 114 0.39 -15.30 -0.27
N LYS A 115 0.53 -14.97 1.03
CA LYS A 115 0.14 -15.85 2.14
C LYS A 115 -1.36 -16.12 2.20
N ARG A 116 -2.20 -15.27 1.57
CA ARG A 116 -3.68 -15.36 1.60
C ARG A 116 -4.25 -15.52 3.01
N LYS A 117 -3.69 -14.80 3.98
CA LYS A 117 -4.12 -14.75 5.38
C LYS A 117 -4.68 -13.39 5.72
N GLY A 118 -5.61 -13.36 6.68
CA GLY A 118 -6.08 -12.13 7.29
C GLY A 118 -5.08 -11.50 8.25
N THR A 119 -5.52 -10.49 8.97
CA THR A 119 -4.80 -9.78 10.03
C THR A 119 -5.00 -10.47 11.39
N PRO A 120 -4.26 -10.09 12.46
CA PRO A 120 -4.50 -10.61 13.80
C PRO A 120 -5.95 -10.49 14.30
N PHE A 121 -6.62 -9.36 14.09
CA PHE A 121 -8.00 -9.12 14.53
C PHE A 121 -9.07 -9.71 13.58
N ARG A 122 -8.71 -9.96 12.32
CA ARG A 122 -9.58 -10.59 11.31
C ARG A 122 -8.86 -11.75 10.58
N PRO A 123 -8.46 -12.83 11.28
CA PRO A 123 -7.60 -13.87 10.71
C PRO A 123 -8.23 -14.66 9.56
N LYS A 124 -9.57 -14.66 9.49
CA LYS A 124 -10.37 -15.36 8.46
C LYS A 124 -10.70 -14.51 7.24
N MET A 125 -10.40 -13.21 7.25
CA MET A 125 -10.69 -12.31 6.12
C MET A 125 -9.38 -11.99 5.39
N VAL A 126 -9.20 -12.57 4.21
CA VAL A 126 -7.96 -12.42 3.43
C VAL A 126 -7.69 -10.94 3.13
N VAL A 127 -6.50 -10.46 3.45
CA VAL A 127 -6.08 -9.09 3.12
C VAL A 127 -6.05 -8.90 1.60
N LYS A 128 -6.73 -7.85 1.13
CA LYS A 128 -6.68 -7.35 -0.24
C LYS A 128 -6.04 -5.97 -0.22
N ALA A 129 -5.05 -5.76 -1.07
CA ALA A 129 -4.39 -4.46 -1.19
C ALA A 129 -4.03 -4.16 -2.64
N TYR A 130 -4.11 -2.88 -2.99
CA TYR A 130 -3.62 -2.33 -4.26
C TYR A 130 -2.37 -1.49 -4.00
N VAL A 131 -1.33 -1.75 -4.78
CA VAL A 131 -0.07 -1.00 -4.69
C VAL A 131 -0.26 0.38 -5.30
N PHE A 132 0.14 1.40 -4.56
CA PHE A 132 0.28 2.76 -5.05
C PHE A 132 1.77 3.03 -5.34
N ALA A 133 2.19 3.20 -6.58
CA ALA A 133 1.41 3.18 -7.82
C ALA A 133 2.13 2.41 -8.93
N ILE A 134 1.49 2.29 -10.10
CA ILE A 134 2.12 1.64 -11.25
C ILE A 134 3.30 2.49 -11.75
N PHE A 135 3.12 3.80 -11.94
CA PHE A 135 4.12 4.69 -12.51
C PHE A 135 4.56 5.77 -11.54
N ASN A 136 5.78 6.27 -11.75
CA ASN A 136 6.18 7.58 -11.23
C ASN A 136 5.35 8.65 -11.95
N GLU A 137 4.71 9.52 -11.17
CA GLU A 137 3.79 10.55 -11.67
C GLU A 137 4.46 11.93 -11.49
N ASP A 138 5.17 12.39 -12.52
CA ASP A 138 6.04 13.58 -12.50
C ASP A 138 5.29 14.91 -12.26
N LEU A 139 3.99 14.94 -12.54
CA LEU A 139 3.13 16.11 -12.30
C LEU A 139 2.47 16.15 -10.92
N LYS A 140 2.74 15.18 -10.02
CA LYS A 140 2.17 15.21 -8.67
C LYS A 140 2.73 16.41 -7.87
N PRO A 141 1.84 17.22 -7.24
CA PRO A 141 2.26 18.30 -6.37
C PRO A 141 2.81 17.76 -5.04
N GLY A 142 3.50 18.60 -4.29
CA GLY A 142 4.01 18.25 -2.96
C GLY A 142 5.48 17.81 -2.96
N PRO A 143 5.92 17.09 -1.91
CA PRO A 143 7.29 16.63 -1.75
C PRO A 143 7.78 15.77 -2.92
N THR A 144 9.10 15.59 -3.02
CA THR A 144 9.66 14.74 -4.09
C THR A 144 9.24 13.28 -3.98
N SER A 145 8.91 12.78 -2.78
CA SER A 145 8.33 11.45 -2.60
C SER A 145 7.08 11.20 -3.42
N GLU A 146 6.18 12.19 -3.54
CA GLU A 146 4.92 12.07 -4.28
C GLU A 146 5.12 11.69 -5.75
N ARG A 147 6.25 12.10 -6.35
CA ARG A 147 6.57 11.80 -7.76
C ARG A 147 7.25 10.44 -7.96
N ASN A 148 7.54 9.70 -6.89
CA ASN A 148 8.46 8.56 -6.89
C ASN A 148 7.91 7.28 -6.22
N PHE A 149 6.59 7.11 -6.16
CA PHE A 149 5.92 5.89 -5.66
C PHE A 149 5.83 4.75 -6.67
N GLY A 150 6.09 5.01 -7.95
CA GLY A 150 5.89 4.06 -9.03
C GLY A 150 6.76 2.82 -8.96
N LEU A 151 6.16 1.65 -9.21
CA LEU A 151 6.90 0.43 -9.50
C LEU A 151 7.70 0.54 -10.81
N PHE A 152 7.22 1.37 -11.75
CA PHE A 152 7.83 1.66 -13.03
C PHE A 152 8.07 3.17 -13.21
N LYS A 153 9.05 3.53 -14.03
CA LYS A 153 9.24 4.89 -14.53
C LYS A 153 8.25 5.16 -15.68
N ALA A 154 8.14 6.42 -16.09
CA ALA A 154 7.24 6.84 -17.17
C ALA A 154 7.51 6.11 -18.51
N ASP A 155 8.74 5.67 -18.76
CA ASP A 155 9.13 4.91 -19.95
C ASP A 155 8.81 3.40 -19.86
N GLY A 156 8.20 2.94 -18.77
CA GLY A 156 7.88 1.52 -18.52
C GLY A 156 9.06 0.69 -17.99
N SER A 157 10.25 1.29 -17.85
CA SER A 157 11.37 0.64 -17.18
C SER A 157 11.10 0.50 -15.68
N ILE A 158 11.75 -0.48 -15.05
CA ILE A 158 11.57 -0.78 -13.63
C ILE A 158 12.19 0.36 -12.79
N SER A 159 11.44 0.88 -11.81
CA SER A 159 12.00 1.80 -10.81
C SER A 159 12.90 1.07 -9.83
N TYR A 160 12.44 -0.09 -9.34
CA TYR A 160 13.15 -0.99 -8.45
C TYR A 160 12.55 -2.42 -8.55
N ASP A 161 13.40 -3.45 -8.48
CA ASP A 161 12.97 -4.83 -8.78
C ASP A 161 12.23 -5.50 -7.61
N VAL A 162 10.90 -5.60 -7.73
CA VAL A 162 10.00 -6.32 -6.82
C VAL A 162 9.57 -7.70 -7.36
N GLY A 163 10.25 -8.20 -8.39
CA GLY A 163 9.94 -9.46 -9.08
C GLY A 163 8.89 -9.33 -10.19
N PHE A 164 8.74 -8.13 -10.75
CA PHE A 164 7.98 -7.88 -11.99
C PHE A 164 8.95 -7.57 -13.13
N HIS A 165 8.58 -7.95 -14.34
CA HIS A 165 9.33 -7.56 -15.55
C HIS A 165 8.92 -6.16 -15.99
N GLY A 166 9.85 -5.43 -16.62
CA GLY A 166 9.58 -4.12 -17.21
C GLY A 166 8.44 -4.19 -18.23
N LEU A 167 7.68 -3.11 -18.35
CA LEU A 167 6.60 -3.02 -19.32
C LEU A 167 7.24 -2.85 -20.70
N LYS A 168 7.15 -3.88 -21.54
CA LYS A 168 7.50 -3.74 -22.96
C LYS A 168 6.46 -2.84 -23.60
N SER A 169 6.89 -1.83 -24.34
CA SER A 169 5.99 -1.07 -25.22
C SER A 169 5.20 -2.08 -26.07
N SER A 170 3.87 -2.12 -25.91
CA SER A 170 3.04 -2.71 -26.94
C SER A 170 3.20 -1.79 -28.14
N SER A 171 4.09 -2.15 -29.05
CA SER A 171 3.98 -1.68 -30.42
C SER A 171 2.64 -2.20 -30.92
N ALA A 172 1.57 -1.42 -30.72
CA ALA A 172 0.56 -1.35 -31.77
C ALA A 172 1.37 -0.99 -33.01
N GLU A 173 1.60 -1.97 -33.89
CA GLU A 173 2.10 -1.66 -35.21
C GLU A 173 1.18 -0.55 -35.73
N SER A 174 1.72 0.63 -35.92
CA SER A 174 1.04 1.62 -36.72
C SER A 174 1.00 1.00 -38.11
N SER A 175 -0.06 0.26 -38.40
CA SER A 175 -0.41 -0.17 -39.74
C SER A 175 -0.72 1.10 -40.52
N LEU A 176 0.34 1.80 -40.93
CA LEU A 176 0.29 2.81 -41.98
C LEU A 176 -0.07 2.04 -43.25
N PHE A 177 -1.36 1.81 -43.44
CA PHE A 177 -1.89 1.48 -44.75
C PHE A 177 -1.62 2.69 -45.64
N SER A 178 -0.50 2.62 -46.37
CA SER A 178 -0.25 3.49 -47.50
C SER A 178 -1.28 3.13 -48.56
N LEU A 179 -2.38 3.89 -48.59
CA LEU A 179 -3.29 3.94 -49.73
C LEU A 179 -2.51 4.58 -50.88
N LYS A 180 -1.91 3.75 -51.73
CA LYS A 180 -1.53 4.18 -53.07
C LYS A 180 -2.83 4.46 -53.85
N VAL A 181 -3.01 5.73 -54.19
CA VAL A 181 -3.92 6.17 -55.26
C VAL A 181 -3.26 5.87 -56.60
#